data_AF-X1BEA6-F1
#
_entry.id   AF-X1BEA6-F1
#
_cell.length_a   1.000
_cell.length_b   1.000
_cell.length_c   1.000
_cell.angle_alpha   90.00
_cell.angle_beta   90.00
_cell.angle_gamma   90.00
#
_symmetry.space_group_name_H-M   'P 1'
#
loop_
_entity.id
_entity.type
_entity.pdbx_description
1 polymer ?
#
loop_
_entity_poly.entity_id
_entity_poly.type
_entity_poly.pdbx_seq_one_letter_code
_entity_poly.pdbx_strand_id
1 'polypeptide(L)'
;ARTGARYCCPWFDEAYIAFTDDEFIKITNNCPEFSSVVLDESFVSLNSRITMSAAFIRIINHLQIIRQKHLFIFLCLPNFFDLSKGVAIFRANHLFVTYATTTGDRGRFVAFGKDEKRELYVKGNKFMNYNAVRANYKGRFTRNDNIIPEKLYERLKLNHLMAQQKVVEEKNPKKQRNEEICVLRFEKKWKLGEIAKLKGLDRATIGKICQKHGKTQ
;
A
#
# COMPACT_ATOMS: atom_id res chain seq x y z
N ALA A 1 -3.64 -15.73 0.07
CA ALA A 1 -2.40 -15.32 0.79
C ALA A 1 -2.32 -15.97 2.18
N ARG A 2 -3.22 -15.62 3.12
CA ARG A 2 -3.21 -16.12 4.52
C ARG A 2 -3.10 -17.64 4.67
N THR A 3 -3.87 -18.40 3.91
CA THR A 3 -3.82 -19.87 3.95
C THR A 3 -2.46 -20.41 3.50
N GLY A 4 -1.91 -19.84 2.43
CA GLY A 4 -0.56 -20.15 1.95
C GLY A 4 0.52 -19.76 2.96
N ALA A 5 0.35 -18.63 3.65
CA ALA A 5 1.26 -18.20 4.70
C ALA A 5 1.31 -19.20 5.86
N ARG A 6 0.17 -19.70 6.34
CA ARG A 6 0.17 -20.75 7.37
C ARG A 6 0.65 -22.10 6.86
N TYR A 7 0.44 -22.41 5.60
CA TYR A 7 1.02 -23.62 4.99
C TYR A 7 2.56 -23.57 5.01
N CYS A 8 3.16 -22.43 4.70
CA CYS A 8 4.60 -22.24 4.77
C CYS A 8 5.12 -22.11 6.22
N CYS A 9 4.31 -21.55 7.11
CA CYS A 9 4.65 -21.31 8.51
C CYS A 9 3.47 -21.70 9.43
N PRO A 10 3.46 -22.89 10.04
CA PRO A 10 2.29 -23.41 10.77
C PRO A 10 1.78 -22.55 11.92
N TRP A 11 2.67 -21.76 12.53
CA TRP A 11 2.38 -20.86 13.64
C TRP A 11 1.95 -19.46 13.20
N PHE A 12 1.85 -19.19 11.89
CA PHE A 12 1.39 -17.91 11.35
C PHE A 12 0.00 -17.51 11.88
N ASP A 13 -0.08 -16.28 12.40
CA ASP A 13 -1.28 -15.65 12.92
C ASP A 13 -1.45 -14.21 12.37
N GLU A 14 -2.45 -13.49 12.86
CA GLU A 14 -2.75 -12.12 12.47
C GLU A 14 -1.63 -11.10 12.77
N ALA A 15 -0.71 -11.39 13.71
CA ALA A 15 0.36 -10.45 14.07
C ALA A 15 1.41 -10.30 12.96
N TYR A 16 1.44 -11.24 12.00
CA TYR A 16 2.32 -11.22 10.84
C TYR A 16 1.63 -10.69 9.57
N ILE A 17 0.48 -10.04 9.73
CA ILE A 17 -0.22 -9.30 8.67
C ILE A 17 0.10 -7.81 8.85
N ALA A 18 0.77 -7.25 7.85
CA ALA A 18 1.04 -5.82 7.75
C ALA A 18 0.06 -5.16 6.78
N PHE A 19 -0.44 -3.98 7.15
CA PHE A 19 -1.24 -3.13 6.27
C PHE A 19 -0.47 -1.88 5.84
N THR A 20 0.52 -1.46 6.64
CA THR A 20 1.48 -0.40 6.30
C THR A 20 2.85 -0.94 5.94
N ASP A 21 3.65 -0.09 5.28
CA ASP A 21 5.06 -0.34 5.03
C ASP A 21 5.91 -0.32 6.31
N ASP A 22 5.60 0.55 7.27
CA ASP A 22 6.29 0.58 8.57
C ASP A 22 6.04 -0.70 9.40
N GLU A 23 4.80 -1.18 9.47
CA GLU A 23 4.47 -2.45 10.11
C GLU A 23 5.21 -3.61 9.42
N PHE A 24 5.22 -3.62 8.09
CA PHE A 24 5.89 -4.67 7.32
C PHE A 24 7.39 -4.74 7.64
N ILE A 25 8.07 -3.59 7.67
CA ILE A 25 9.50 -3.51 7.99
C ILE A 25 9.73 -3.95 9.44
N LYS A 26 8.88 -3.50 10.39
CA LYS A 26 8.99 -3.89 11.80
C LYS A 26 8.79 -5.40 12.00
N ILE A 27 7.77 -5.99 11.37
CA ILE A 27 7.48 -7.42 11.47
C ILE A 27 8.62 -8.22 10.88
N THR A 28 9.06 -7.91 9.66
CA THR A 28 10.15 -8.65 8.99
C THR A 28 11.50 -8.51 9.71
N ASN A 29 11.77 -7.37 10.37
CA ASN A 29 12.98 -7.19 11.18
C ASN A 29 12.96 -7.96 12.49
N ASN A 30 11.79 -8.20 13.09
CA ASN A 30 11.69 -8.86 14.39
C ASN A 30 11.27 -10.33 14.30
N CYS A 31 10.72 -10.77 13.17
CA CYS A 31 10.30 -12.16 13.04
C CYS A 31 11.49 -13.13 12.98
N PRO A 32 11.31 -14.37 13.48
CA PRO A 32 12.27 -15.45 13.32
C PRO A 32 12.58 -15.75 11.85
N GLU A 33 13.63 -16.53 11.61
CA GLU A 33 13.89 -17.09 10.27
C GLU A 33 12.76 -18.03 9.85
N PHE A 34 12.55 -18.19 8.54
CA PHE A 34 11.50 -19.05 7.96
C PHE A 34 10.06 -18.66 8.33
N SER A 35 9.85 -17.45 8.86
CA SER A 35 8.52 -16.91 9.15
C SER A 35 7.79 -16.52 7.87
N SER A 36 6.46 -16.63 7.90
CA SER A 36 5.61 -16.04 6.85
C SER A 36 5.14 -14.65 7.23
N VAL A 37 5.20 -13.70 6.30
CA VAL A 37 4.70 -12.33 6.48
C VAL A 37 3.81 -11.97 5.30
N VAL A 38 2.63 -11.43 5.57
CA VAL A 38 1.68 -10.97 4.56
C VAL A 38 1.64 -9.45 4.58
N LEU A 39 1.93 -8.82 3.45
CA LEU A 39 1.63 -7.41 3.23
C LEU A 39 0.32 -7.33 2.45
N ASP A 40 -0.73 -6.88 3.12
CA ASP A 40 -2.08 -6.80 2.56
C ASP A 40 -2.53 -5.36 2.35
N GLU A 41 -3.15 -5.10 1.20
CA GLU A 41 -3.82 -3.82 0.89
C GLU A 41 -3.03 -2.51 1.09
N SER A 42 -1.70 -2.52 1.02
CA SER A 42 -0.89 -1.29 1.17
C SER A 42 -0.93 -0.34 -0.05
N PHE A 43 -1.79 -0.62 -1.04
CA PHE A 43 -1.86 0.08 -2.33
C PHE A 43 -2.59 1.43 -2.30
N VAL A 44 -3.09 1.89 -1.15
CA VAL A 44 -3.54 3.30 -1.03
C VAL A 44 -2.37 4.27 -1.29
N SER A 45 -1.13 3.83 -1.11
CA SER A 45 0.10 4.54 -1.51
C SER A 45 0.49 4.38 -2.99
N LEU A 46 -0.28 3.64 -3.78
CA LEU A 46 0.05 3.18 -5.13
C LEU A 46 -1.05 3.49 -6.16
N ASN A 47 -2.00 4.38 -5.83
CA ASN A 47 -2.92 4.91 -6.83
C ASN A 47 -2.14 5.81 -7.81
N SER A 48 -2.09 5.34 -9.05
CA SER A 48 -1.20 5.76 -10.12
C SER A 48 -1.57 7.12 -10.69
N ARG A 49 -0.88 8.14 -10.18
CA ARG A 49 -0.34 9.29 -10.93
C ARG A 49 0.86 9.94 -10.24
N ILE A 50 1.17 9.52 -9.01
CA ILE A 50 2.35 9.96 -8.27
C ILE A 50 3.30 8.77 -8.23
N THR A 51 4.14 8.70 -9.26
CA THR A 51 5.53 8.25 -9.23
C THR A 51 5.92 7.49 -7.97
N MET A 52 6.16 6.18 -8.07
CA MET A 52 6.98 5.38 -7.14
C MET A 52 7.05 5.97 -5.73
N SER A 53 5.94 5.92 -4.98
CA SER A 53 5.88 6.55 -3.67
C SER A 53 7.08 6.12 -2.82
N ALA A 54 7.68 7.04 -2.04
CA ALA A 54 8.88 6.74 -1.26
C ALA A 54 8.71 5.48 -0.38
N ALA A 55 7.47 5.24 0.08
CA ALA A 55 7.01 4.02 0.74
C ALA A 55 7.27 2.74 -0.08
N PHE A 56 6.90 2.74 -1.37
CA PHE A 56 7.09 1.61 -2.26
C PHE A 56 8.58 1.33 -2.53
N ILE A 57 9.37 2.37 -2.75
CA ILE A 57 10.84 2.23 -2.90
C ILE A 57 11.45 1.66 -1.63
N ARG A 58 10.99 2.13 -0.46
CA ARG A 58 11.42 1.63 0.85
C ARG A 58 11.11 0.15 1.02
N ILE A 59 9.90 -0.31 0.68
CA ILE A 59 9.56 -1.75 0.69
C ILE A 59 10.46 -2.52 -0.28
N ILE A 60 10.65 -2.04 -1.51
CA ILE A 60 11.50 -2.73 -2.51
C ILE A 60 12.93 -2.87 -2.00
N ASN A 61 13.51 -1.80 -1.47
CA ASN A 61 14.86 -1.80 -0.92
C ASN A 61 14.97 -2.75 0.26
N HIS A 62 13.96 -2.76 1.13
CA HIS A 62 13.87 -3.68 2.26
C HIS A 62 13.84 -5.15 1.79
N LEU A 63 13.00 -5.47 0.81
CA LEU A 63 12.92 -6.80 0.19
C LEU A 63 14.25 -7.26 -0.44
N GLN A 64 15.10 -6.33 -0.87
CA GLN A 64 16.43 -6.67 -1.38
C GLN A 64 17.40 -7.10 -0.27
N ILE A 65 17.29 -6.48 0.91
CA ILE A 65 18.17 -6.68 2.08
C ILE A 65 17.78 -7.94 2.86
N ILE A 66 16.50 -8.15 3.15
CA ILE A 66 16.02 -9.20 4.08
C ILE A 66 16.15 -10.64 3.56
N ARG A 67 16.82 -10.87 2.42
CA ARG A 67 17.03 -12.20 1.84
C ARG A 67 17.75 -13.15 2.80
N GLN A 68 18.61 -12.63 3.68
CA GLN A 68 19.37 -13.41 4.66
C GLN A 68 18.47 -14.09 5.71
N LYS A 69 17.26 -13.58 5.95
CA LYS A 69 16.34 -14.13 6.96
C LYS A 69 15.48 -15.29 6.48
N HIS A 70 15.60 -15.68 5.20
CA HIS A 70 14.86 -16.81 4.61
C HIS A 70 13.34 -16.76 4.85
N LEU A 71 12.73 -15.56 4.78
CA LEU A 71 11.29 -15.36 5.03
C LEU A 71 10.42 -15.76 3.84
N PHE A 72 9.18 -16.17 4.13
CA PHE A 72 8.13 -16.35 3.13
C PHE A 72 7.25 -15.10 3.07
N ILE A 73 7.37 -14.34 2.00
CA ILE A 73 6.69 -13.04 1.88
C ILE A 73 5.55 -13.13 0.88
N PHE A 74 4.35 -12.76 1.32
CA PHE A 74 3.16 -12.66 0.48
C PHE A 74 2.80 -11.19 0.27
N LEU A 75 2.86 -10.75 -0.98
CA LEU A 75 2.49 -9.39 -1.36
C LEU A 75 1.10 -9.44 -2.04
N CYS A 76 0.09 -8.82 -1.43
CA CYS A 76 -1.24 -8.71 -2.03
C CYS A 76 -1.34 -7.37 -2.78
N LEU A 77 -1.38 -7.44 -4.10
CA LEU A 77 -1.34 -6.28 -4.98
C LEU A 77 -2.55 -6.28 -5.91
N PRO A 78 -3.14 -5.11 -6.23
CA PRO A 78 -4.20 -5.01 -7.21
C PRO A 78 -3.69 -5.32 -8.63
N ASN A 79 -2.43 -4.96 -8.92
CA ASN A 79 -1.82 -5.19 -10.21
C ASN A 79 -0.36 -5.65 -10.07
N PHE A 80 -0.05 -6.81 -10.64
CA PHE A 80 1.31 -7.36 -10.67
C PHE A 80 2.26 -6.52 -11.53
N PHE A 81 1.75 -5.89 -12.59
CA PHE A 81 2.54 -5.12 -13.55
C PHE A 81 3.10 -3.80 -12.96
N ASP A 82 2.53 -3.31 -11.86
CA ASP A 82 3.01 -2.12 -11.16
C ASP A 82 4.31 -2.38 -10.36
N LEU A 83 4.67 -3.66 -10.15
CA LEU A 83 5.94 -3.99 -9.51
C LEU A 83 7.12 -3.57 -10.36
N SER A 84 8.20 -3.11 -9.74
CA SER A 84 9.45 -2.88 -10.48
C SER A 84 9.96 -4.19 -11.08
N LYS A 85 10.54 -4.13 -12.29
CA LYS A 85 11.09 -5.30 -13.01
C LYS A 85 12.02 -6.14 -12.13
N GLY A 86 12.82 -5.48 -11.28
CA GLY A 86 13.72 -6.12 -10.33
C GLY A 86 13.00 -7.08 -9.38
N VAL A 87 11.92 -6.61 -8.74
CA VAL A 87 11.12 -7.43 -7.82
C VAL A 87 10.27 -8.42 -8.58
N ALA A 88 9.56 -7.95 -9.60
CA ALA A 88 8.61 -8.73 -10.37
C ALA A 88 9.25 -9.94 -11.04
N ILE A 89 10.47 -9.83 -11.58
CA ILE A 89 11.15 -10.91 -12.29
C ILE A 89 12.06 -11.72 -11.36
N PHE A 90 12.92 -11.06 -10.59
CA PHE A 90 14.04 -11.74 -9.93
C PHE A 90 13.80 -12.08 -8.46
N ARG A 91 12.92 -11.36 -7.76
CA ARG A 91 12.67 -11.57 -6.32
C ARG A 91 11.40 -12.35 -6.03
N ALA A 92 10.38 -12.21 -6.88
CA ALA A 92 9.16 -13.01 -6.77
C ALA A 92 9.38 -14.40 -7.40
N ASN A 93 8.99 -15.45 -6.67
CA ASN A 93 9.04 -16.84 -7.16
C ASN A 93 7.73 -17.26 -7.83
N HIS A 94 6.60 -16.87 -7.25
CA HIS A 94 5.27 -17.27 -7.71
C HIS A 94 4.35 -16.06 -7.79
N LEU A 95 3.41 -16.10 -8.74
CA LEU A 95 2.34 -15.13 -8.87
C LEU A 95 1.00 -15.86 -8.87
N PHE A 96 0.07 -15.42 -8.02
CA PHE A 96 -1.30 -15.88 -8.01
C PHE A 96 -2.20 -14.73 -8.46
N VAL A 97 -2.94 -14.94 -9.54
CA VAL A 97 -3.87 -13.95 -10.09
C VAL A 97 -5.28 -14.43 -9.83
N THR A 98 -6.00 -13.74 -8.96
CA THR A 98 -7.41 -14.00 -8.69
C THR A 98 -8.27 -13.29 -9.71
N TYR A 99 -9.30 -13.97 -10.21
CA TYR A 99 -10.24 -13.41 -11.18
C TYR A 99 -11.67 -13.87 -10.86
N ALA A 100 -12.65 -13.11 -11.35
CA ALA A 100 -14.06 -13.43 -11.28
C ALA A 100 -14.62 -13.44 -12.71
N THR A 101 -15.50 -14.39 -13.04
CA THR A 101 -16.17 -14.40 -14.35
C THR A 101 -17.50 -13.66 -14.33
N THR A 102 -18.13 -13.59 -13.15
CA THR A 102 -19.46 -13.02 -12.94
C THR A 102 -19.53 -12.33 -11.59
N THR A 103 -20.52 -11.45 -11.40
CA THR A 103 -20.77 -10.80 -10.11
C THR A 103 -21.07 -11.85 -9.05
N GLY A 104 -20.34 -11.82 -7.93
CA GLY A 104 -20.47 -12.80 -6.85
C GLY A 104 -19.63 -14.07 -7.02
N ASP A 105 -19.04 -14.30 -8.20
CA ASP A 105 -18.05 -15.36 -8.37
C ASP A 105 -16.73 -14.97 -7.70
N ARG A 106 -16.26 -15.81 -6.79
CA ARG A 106 -15.06 -15.59 -6.00
C ARG A 106 -14.23 -16.87 -5.89
N GLY A 107 -12.94 -16.66 -5.64
CA GLY A 107 -11.99 -17.72 -5.30
C GLY A 107 -11.25 -18.31 -6.49
N ARG A 108 -11.63 -18.04 -7.75
CA ARG A 108 -10.87 -18.54 -8.90
C ARG A 108 -9.51 -17.85 -8.98
N PHE A 109 -8.48 -18.63 -9.27
CA PHE A 109 -7.15 -18.12 -9.47
C PHE A 109 -6.39 -18.90 -10.54
N VAL A 110 -5.43 -18.22 -11.15
CA VAL A 110 -4.36 -18.85 -11.92
C VAL A 110 -3.03 -18.62 -11.22
N ALA A 111 -2.12 -19.58 -11.33
CA ALA A 111 -0.79 -19.47 -10.76
C ALA A 111 0.27 -19.54 -11.86
N PHE A 112 1.27 -18.66 -11.73
CA PHE A 112 2.44 -18.60 -12.58
C PHE A 112 3.68 -18.92 -11.73
N GLY A 113 4.48 -19.86 -12.23
CA GLY A 113 5.80 -20.17 -11.72
C GLY A 113 6.80 -19.08 -12.05
N LYS A 114 8.07 -19.33 -11.74
CA LYS A 114 9.13 -18.33 -11.88
C LYS A 114 9.31 -17.86 -13.32
N ASP A 115 9.30 -18.80 -14.26
CA ASP A 115 9.62 -18.54 -15.67
C ASP A 115 8.42 -17.95 -16.41
N GLU A 116 7.22 -18.49 -16.21
CA GLU A 116 5.98 -18.02 -16.83
C GLU A 116 5.62 -16.63 -16.31
N LYS A 117 5.83 -16.36 -15.02
CA LYS A 117 5.66 -15.01 -14.45
C LYS A 117 6.63 -14.03 -15.07
N ARG A 118 7.90 -14.41 -15.24
CA ARG A 118 8.91 -13.56 -15.87
C ARG A 118 8.50 -13.22 -17.30
N GLU A 119 8.09 -14.23 -18.07
CA GLU A 119 7.64 -14.06 -19.44
C GLU A 119 6.35 -13.22 -19.50
N LEU A 120 5.43 -13.45 -18.56
CA LEU A 120 4.20 -12.69 -18.43
C LEU A 120 4.49 -11.22 -18.18
N TYR A 121 5.44 -10.91 -17.29
CA TYR A 121 5.83 -9.53 -17.04
C TYR A 121 6.42 -8.90 -18.31
N VAL A 122 7.29 -9.60 -19.06
CA VAL A 122 7.90 -9.04 -20.27
C VAL A 122 6.86 -8.82 -21.38
N LYS A 123 5.96 -9.77 -21.62
CA LYS A 123 4.99 -9.73 -22.73
C LYS A 123 3.72 -8.97 -22.39
N GLY A 124 3.24 -9.08 -21.15
CA GLY A 124 1.95 -8.57 -20.70
C GLY A 124 1.98 -7.14 -20.18
N ASN A 125 3.13 -6.64 -19.70
CA ASN A 125 3.21 -5.36 -18.98
C ASN A 125 2.73 -4.14 -19.79
N LYS A 126 2.98 -4.10 -21.10
CA LYS A 126 2.58 -2.97 -21.95
C LYS A 126 1.07 -2.74 -21.97
N PHE A 127 0.28 -3.82 -21.95
CA PHE A 127 -1.18 -3.77 -22.06
C PHE A 127 -1.88 -4.38 -20.85
N MET A 128 -1.15 -4.60 -19.76
CA MET A 128 -1.61 -5.31 -18.56
C MET A 128 -2.31 -6.64 -18.88
N ASN A 129 -1.82 -7.37 -19.88
CA ASN A 129 -2.46 -8.57 -20.39
C ASN A 129 -1.99 -9.82 -19.62
N TYR A 130 -2.83 -10.29 -18.69
CA TYR A 130 -2.60 -11.52 -17.92
C TYR A 130 -2.71 -12.81 -18.75
N ASN A 131 -3.24 -12.75 -19.96
CA ASN A 131 -3.37 -13.89 -20.87
C ASN A 131 -2.20 -13.99 -21.87
N ALA A 132 -1.20 -13.12 -21.79
CA ALA A 132 -0.05 -13.13 -22.70
C ALA A 132 0.82 -14.40 -22.56
N VAL A 133 0.71 -15.10 -21.43
CA VAL A 133 1.40 -16.36 -21.13
C VAL A 133 0.40 -17.32 -20.49
N ARG A 134 0.52 -18.61 -20.80
CA ARG A 134 -0.32 -19.66 -20.20
C ARG A 134 0.10 -19.88 -18.75
N ALA A 135 -0.86 -19.86 -17.83
CA ALA A 135 -0.62 -20.19 -16.43
C ALA A 135 -0.25 -21.67 -16.22
N ASN A 136 0.62 -21.94 -15.25
CA ASN A 136 1.01 -23.29 -14.84
C ASN A 136 -0.16 -24.05 -14.24
N TYR A 137 -0.99 -23.35 -13.46
CA TYR A 137 -2.09 -23.95 -12.73
C TYR A 137 -3.30 -23.03 -12.72
N LYS A 138 -4.48 -23.65 -12.69
CA LYS A 138 -5.77 -22.98 -12.50
C LYS A 138 -6.49 -23.69 -11.37
N GLY A 139 -7.00 -22.92 -10.42
CA GLY A 139 -7.64 -23.47 -9.23
C GLY A 139 -8.70 -22.56 -8.65
N ARG A 140 -9.25 -22.99 -7.51
CA ARG A 140 -10.24 -22.24 -6.76
C ARG A 140 -9.96 -22.33 -5.26
N PHE A 141 -9.92 -21.18 -4.60
CA PHE A 141 -9.96 -21.08 -3.13
C PHE A 141 -11.36 -21.44 -2.64
N THR A 142 -11.44 -22.32 -1.65
CA THR A 142 -12.72 -22.75 -1.07
C THR A 142 -13.00 -21.99 0.22
N ARG A 143 -14.28 -21.89 0.60
CA ARG A 143 -14.71 -21.03 1.73
C ARG A 143 -14.15 -21.47 3.09
N ASN A 144 -13.75 -22.73 3.22
CA ASN A 144 -13.26 -23.31 4.46
C ASN A 144 -11.75 -23.10 4.69
N ASP A 145 -11.06 -22.44 3.76
CA ASP A 145 -9.62 -22.25 3.83
C ASP A 145 -9.21 -21.03 4.68
N ASN A 146 -10.16 -20.34 5.33
CA ASN A 146 -9.90 -19.15 6.12
C ASN A 146 -9.37 -19.50 7.52
N ILE A 147 -8.10 -19.19 7.72
CA ILE A 147 -7.34 -19.48 8.93
C ILE A 147 -7.55 -18.45 10.04
N ILE A 148 -7.86 -17.21 9.63
CA ILE A 148 -8.13 -16.10 10.54
C ILE A 148 -9.63 -15.82 10.50
N PRO A 149 -10.30 -15.64 11.64
CA PRO A 149 -11.71 -15.29 11.68
C PRO A 149 -11.99 -14.04 10.83
N GLU A 150 -12.94 -14.15 9.91
CA GLU A 150 -13.24 -13.09 8.94
C GLU A 150 -13.58 -11.76 9.63
N LYS A 151 -14.39 -11.80 10.69
CA LYS A 151 -14.75 -10.62 11.50
C LYS A 151 -13.56 -9.91 12.14
N LEU A 152 -12.53 -10.68 12.56
CA LEU A 152 -11.33 -10.10 13.16
C LEU A 152 -10.54 -9.34 12.10
N TYR A 153 -10.33 -9.98 10.95
CA TYR A 153 -9.60 -9.39 9.83
C TYR A 153 -10.32 -8.15 9.27
N GLU A 154 -11.65 -8.20 9.12
CA GLU A 154 -12.45 -7.03 8.71
C GLU A 154 -12.30 -5.85 9.67
N ARG A 155 -12.23 -6.11 10.98
CA ARG A 155 -11.99 -5.08 11.99
C ARG A 155 -10.61 -4.46 11.84
N LEU A 156 -9.56 -5.26 11.66
CA LEU A 156 -8.20 -4.76 11.44
C LEU A 156 -8.13 -3.87 10.21
N LYS A 157 -8.75 -4.32 9.11
CA LYS A 157 -8.86 -3.56 7.87
C LYS A 157 -9.63 -2.24 8.04
N LEU A 158 -10.75 -2.25 8.76
CA LEU A 158 -11.53 -1.05 9.04
C LEU A 158 -10.73 -0.03 9.87
N ASN A 159 -10.04 -0.49 10.91
CA ASN A 159 -9.18 0.35 11.74
C ASN A 159 -8.07 1.01 10.90
N HIS A 160 -7.48 0.23 9.98
CA HIS A 160 -6.46 0.74 9.06
C HIS A 160 -7.02 1.81 8.11
N LEU A 161 -8.20 1.59 7.54
CA LEU A 161 -8.89 2.56 6.68
C LEU A 161 -9.16 3.88 7.43
N MET A 162 -9.63 3.80 8.68
CA MET A 162 -9.86 4.97 9.52
C MET A 162 -8.57 5.73 9.85
N ALA A 163 -7.48 5.02 10.13
CA ALA A 163 -6.18 5.62 10.39
C ALA A 163 -5.64 6.37 9.15
N GLN A 164 -5.81 5.80 7.96
CA GLN A 164 -5.43 6.46 6.71
C GLN A 164 -6.23 7.75 6.48
N GLN A 165 -7.54 7.72 6.73
CA GLN A 165 -8.39 8.89 6.56
C GLN A 165 -7.94 10.05 7.45
N LYS A 166 -7.60 9.78 8.72
CA LYS A 166 -7.04 10.80 9.64
C LYS A 166 -5.74 11.40 9.11
N VAL A 167 -4.82 10.58 8.60
CA VAL A 167 -3.56 11.07 8.03
C VAL A 167 -3.79 11.96 6.81
N VAL A 168 -4.75 11.64 5.95
CA VAL A 168 -5.10 12.48 4.78
C VAL A 168 -5.70 13.81 5.22
N GLU A 169 -6.54 13.81 6.25
CA GLU A 169 -7.14 15.02 6.83
C GLU A 169 -6.08 15.92 7.50
N GLU A 170 -5.14 15.32 8.24
CA GLU A 170 -4.03 16.00 8.92
C GLU A 170 -2.99 16.54 7.94
N LYS A 171 -2.62 15.78 6.91
CA LYS A 171 -1.62 16.16 5.90
C LYS A 171 -2.16 17.08 4.82
N ASN A 172 -3.38 17.60 4.91
CA ASN A 172 -3.89 18.56 3.92
C ASN A 172 -3.03 19.84 3.95
N PRO A 173 -2.06 20.00 3.03
CA PRO A 173 -1.02 21.02 3.15
C PRO A 173 -1.61 22.42 2.93
N LYS A 174 -2.77 22.50 2.24
CA LYS A 174 -3.53 23.74 2.11
C LYS A 174 -4.19 24.11 3.44
N LYS A 175 -4.70 23.15 4.20
CA LYS A 175 -5.35 23.40 5.51
C LYS A 175 -4.32 23.86 6.53
N GLN A 176 -3.22 23.12 6.72
CA GLN A 176 -2.12 23.51 7.62
C GLN A 176 -1.55 24.88 7.27
N ARG A 177 -1.22 25.11 5.98
CA ARG A 177 -0.74 26.42 5.52
C ARG A 177 -1.73 27.55 5.82
N ASN A 178 -3.02 27.30 5.61
CA ASN A 178 -4.05 28.31 5.87
C ASN A 178 -4.21 28.59 7.37
N GLU A 179 -4.11 27.57 8.22
CA GLU A 179 -4.14 27.70 9.68
C GLU A 179 -2.93 28.49 10.19
N GLU A 180 -1.71 28.15 9.74
CA GLU A 180 -0.50 28.91 10.06
C GLU A 180 -0.60 30.38 9.65
N ILE A 181 -1.15 30.66 8.46
CA ILE A 181 -1.40 32.03 7.99
C ILE A 181 -2.37 32.76 8.92
N CYS A 182 -3.43 32.08 9.40
CA CYS A 182 -4.38 32.66 10.34
C CYS A 182 -3.74 32.94 11.69
N VAL A 183 -2.94 32.01 12.24
CA VAL A 183 -2.20 32.22 13.51
C VAL A 183 -1.24 33.41 13.41
N LEU A 184 -0.45 33.49 12.33
CA LEU A 184 0.47 34.63 12.10
C LEU A 184 -0.29 35.96 12.01
N ARG A 185 -1.48 35.96 11.42
CA ARG A 185 -2.29 37.17 11.23
C ARG A 185 -3.04 37.59 12.49
N PHE A 186 -3.72 36.67 13.17
CA PHE A 186 -4.66 36.98 14.25
C PHE A 186 -3.99 36.92 15.63
N GLU A 187 -3.14 35.94 15.89
CA GLU A 187 -2.47 35.82 17.19
C GLU A 187 -1.19 36.65 17.25
N LYS A 188 -0.33 36.53 16.23
CA LYS A 188 0.95 37.24 16.18
C LYS A 188 0.86 38.65 15.61
N LYS A 189 -0.29 39.03 15.03
CA LYS A 189 -0.60 40.36 14.47
C LYS A 189 0.36 40.83 13.37
N TRP A 190 0.93 39.90 12.59
CA TRP A 190 1.82 40.25 11.48
C TRP A 190 1.05 40.97 10.36
N LYS A 191 1.74 41.86 9.64
CA LYS A 191 1.16 42.54 8.47
C LYS A 191 1.06 41.56 7.30
N LEU A 192 0.02 41.73 6.47
CA LEU A 192 -0.21 40.87 5.30
C LEU A 192 1.01 40.81 4.36
N GLY A 193 1.76 41.92 4.25
CA GLY A 193 2.97 41.98 3.43
C GLY A 193 4.13 41.13 3.97
N GLU A 194 4.25 40.98 5.29
CA GLU A 194 5.31 40.20 5.92
C GLU A 194 5.03 38.70 5.78
N ILE A 195 3.76 38.31 5.98
CA ILE A 195 3.30 36.93 5.77
C ILE A 195 3.43 36.53 4.30
N ALA A 196 3.08 37.43 3.36
CA ALA A 196 3.24 37.23 1.92
C ALA A 196 4.69 36.93 1.53
N LYS A 197 5.63 37.72 2.06
CA LYS A 197 7.07 37.54 1.82
C LYS A 197 7.59 36.23 2.41
N LEU A 198 7.16 35.88 3.62
CA LEU A 198 7.59 34.66 4.32
C LEU A 198 7.08 33.38 3.62
N LYS A 199 5.84 33.37 3.16
CA LYS A 199 5.20 32.18 2.58
C LYS A 199 5.28 32.12 1.05
N GLY A 200 5.83 33.15 0.40
CA GLY A 200 5.94 33.23 -1.06
C GLY A 200 4.59 33.27 -1.77
N LEU A 201 3.59 33.92 -1.16
CA LEU A 201 2.22 34.02 -1.68
C LEU A 201 1.83 35.47 -1.92
N ASP A 202 0.91 35.71 -2.86
CA ASP A 202 0.35 37.03 -3.08
C ASP A 202 -0.53 37.50 -1.91
N ARG A 203 -0.52 38.82 -1.66
CA ARG A 203 -1.28 39.46 -0.57
C ARG A 203 -2.78 39.23 -0.69
N ALA A 204 -3.34 39.23 -1.90
CA ALA A 204 -4.77 39.00 -2.10
C ALA A 204 -5.16 37.55 -1.76
N THR A 205 -4.26 36.59 -2.02
CA THR A 205 -4.45 35.18 -1.68
C THR A 205 -4.51 34.99 -0.16
N ILE A 206 -3.59 35.62 0.58
CA ILE A 206 -3.59 35.60 2.05
C ILE A 206 -4.84 36.28 2.61
N GLY A 207 -5.22 37.43 2.05
CA GLY A 207 -6.45 38.14 2.45
C GLY A 207 -7.70 37.27 2.33
N LYS A 208 -7.86 36.55 1.20
CA LYS A 208 -8.96 35.59 0.99
C LYS A 208 -8.95 34.45 2.00
N ILE A 209 -7.77 33.91 2.34
CA ILE A 209 -7.62 32.84 3.33
C ILE A 209 -8.08 33.32 4.71
N CYS A 210 -7.59 34.48 5.15
CA CYS A 210 -7.94 35.06 6.44
C CYS A 210 -9.43 35.46 6.51
N GLN A 211 -10.02 35.95 5.41
CA GLN A 211 -11.45 36.30 5.38
C GLN A 211 -12.37 35.07 5.43
N LYS A 212 -11.92 33.96 4.83
CA LYS A 212 -12.67 32.69 4.81
C LYS A 212 -12.60 31.93 6.13
N HIS A 213 -11.45 31.95 6.81
CA HIS A 213 -11.23 31.15 8.02
C HIS A 213 -11.26 31.96 9.33
N GLY A 214 -11.06 33.28 9.29
CA GLY A 214 -11.05 34.17 10.45
C GLY A 214 -12.42 34.55 11.01
N LYS A 215 -13.52 34.04 10.45
CA LYS A 215 -14.88 34.21 10.99
C LYS A 215 -15.33 33.04 11.89
N THR A 216 -14.44 32.08 12.16
CA THR A 216 -14.77 30.82 12.85
C THR A 216 -14.13 30.66 14.23
N GLN A 217 -13.57 31.74 14.78
CA GLN A 217 -13.14 31.81 16.18
C GLN A 217 -14.00 32.82 16.93
#